data_AF-A0A915KAZ7-F1
#
_entry.id   AF-A0A915KAZ7-F1
#
_cell.length_a   1.000
_cell.length_b   1.000
_cell.length_c   1.000
_cell.angle_alpha   90.00
_cell.angle_beta   90.00
_cell.angle_gamma   90.00
#
_symmetry.space_group_name_H-M   'P 1'
#
loop_
_entity.id
_entity.type
_entity.pdbx_description
1 polymer ?
#
loop_
_entity_poly.entity_id
_entity_poly.type
_entity_poly.pdbx_seq_one_letter_code
_entity_poly.pdbx_strand_id
1 'polypeptide(L)' 'MQIRGPCDIDLRAFPFDIQQCFISFETSSYNFQEVELMWFHEPLTLIWRGHLPDFYLHHTRL' A
#
# COMPACT_ATOMS: atom_id res chain seq x y z
N MET A 1 -16.05 4.97 0.14
CA MET A 1 -15.45 4.40 -1.08
C MET A 1 -14.57 3.23 -0.69
N GLN A 2 -14.56 2.15 -1.47
CA GLN A 2 -13.71 0.97 -1.26
C GLN A 2 -12.78 0.84 -2.47
N ILE A 3 -11.47 0.67 -2.24
CA ILE A 3 -10.46 0.48 -3.30
C ILE A 3 -10.02 -0.98 -3.30
N ARG A 4 -9.81 -1.55 -4.47
CA ARG A 4 -9.17 -2.86 -4.66
C ARG A 4 -8.02 -2.68 -5.65
N GLY A 5 -6.85 -3.20 -5.30
CA GLY A 5 -5.65 -3.11 -6.11
C GLY A 5 -5.03 -4.49 -6.35
N PRO A 6 -4.06 -4.60 -7.27
CA PRO A 6 -3.31 -5.83 -7.48
C PRO A 6 -2.41 -6.13 -6.27
N CYS A 7 -2.29 -7.41 -5.94
CA CYS A 7 -1.41 -7.89 -4.89
C CYS A 7 -0.77 -9.20 -5.34
N ASP A 8 0.56 -9.24 -5.34
CA ASP A 8 1.32 -10.44 -5.66
C ASP A 8 1.59 -11.24 -4.38
N ILE A 9 1.56 -12.56 -4.51
CA ILE A 9 1.91 -13.49 -3.42
C ILE A 9 3.26 -14.13 -3.73
N ASP A 10 4.22 -13.99 -2.81
CA ASP A 10 5.53 -14.64 -2.93
C ASP A 10 5.61 -15.88 -2.04
N LEU A 11 5.59 -17.05 -2.68
CA LEU A 11 5.66 -18.36 -2.04
C LEU A 11 7.07 -18.97 -2.07
N ARG A 12 8.09 -18.20 -2.49
CA ARG A 12 9.45 -18.74 -2.71
C ARG A 12 10.32 -18.71 -1.46
N ALA A 13 10.08 -17.77 -0.55
CA ALA A 13 10.85 -17.59 0.67
C ALA A 13 9.94 -17.71 1.90
N PHE A 14 10.45 -18.36 2.95
CA PHE A 14 9.78 -18.42 4.25
C PHE A 14 9.48 -16.99 4.73
N PRO A 15 8.27 -16.68 5.27
CA PRO A 15 7.20 -17.59 5.72
C PRO A 15 6.21 -18.10 4.66
N PHE A 16 6.46 -17.86 3.37
CA PHE A 16 5.63 -18.34 2.25
C PHE A 16 4.18 -17.83 2.23
N ASP A 17 3.88 -16.77 2.98
CA ASP A 17 2.55 -16.14 3.09
C ASP A 17 2.63 -14.61 3.00
N ILE A 18 3.71 -14.09 2.40
CA ILE A 18 3.88 -12.65 2.20
C ILE A 18 3.09 -12.21 0.97
N GLN A 19 2.20 -11.25 1.17
CA GLN A 19 1.51 -10.54 0.12
C GLN A 19 2.05 -9.11 -0.01
N GLN A 20 2.54 -8.76 -1.21
CA GLN A 20 3.00 -7.41 -1.52
C GLN A 20 1.99 -6.73 -2.45
N CYS A 21 1.37 -5.67 -1.94
CA CYS A 21 0.38 -4.88 -2.66
C CYS A 21 0.95 -3.51 -3.01
N PHE A 22 0.83 -3.11 -4.27
CA PHE A 22 1.24 -1.79 -4.73
C PHE A 22 0.00 -0.95 -5.03
N ILE A 23 -0.06 0.23 -4.41
CA ILE A 23 -1.12 1.20 -4.65
C ILE A 23 -0.47 2.48 -5.16
N SER A 24 -0.78 2.84 -6.40
CA SER A 24 -0.36 4.11 -7.01
C SER A 24 -1.50 5.12 -6.92
N PHE A 25 -1.16 6.33 -6.47
CA PHE A 25 -2.08 7.46 -6.47
C PHE A 25 -1.69 8.42 -7.58
N GLU A 26 -2.63 8.73 -8.45
CA GLU A 26 -2.45 9.71 -9.52
C GLU A 26 -3.71 10.56 -9.67
N THR A 27 -3.51 11.79 -10.12
CA THR A 27 -4.61 12.63 -10.57
C THR A 27 -5.03 12.18 -11.96
N SER A 28 -6.28 11.79 -12.13
CA SER A 28 -6.82 11.43 -13.44
C SER A 28 -6.98 12.63 -14.38
N SER A 29 -6.94 13.86 -13.84
CA SER A 29 -7.30 15.09 -14.55
C SER A 29 -6.12 16.02 -14.84
N TYR A 30 -4.98 15.81 -14.17
CA TYR A 30 -3.82 16.69 -14.27
C TYR A 30 -2.57 15.85 -14.48
N ASN A 31 -1.63 16.39 -15.24
CA ASN A 31 -0.31 15.79 -15.40
C ASN A 31 0.68 16.32 -14.34
N PHE A 32 1.87 15.72 -14.30
CA PHE A 32 2.91 16.09 -13.34
C PHE A 32 3.44 17.53 -13.48
N GLN A 33 3.40 18.12 -14.68
CA GLN A 33 3.85 19.51 -14.90
C GLN A 33 2.87 20.53 -14.32
N GLU A 34 1.60 20.17 -14.20
CA GLU A 34 0.54 21.00 -13.63
C GLU A 34 0.40 20.78 -12.12
N VAL A 35 0.47 19.52 -11.67
CA VAL A 35 0.27 19.12 -10.28
C VAL A 35 1.25 18.02 -9.90
N GLU A 36 2.03 18.28 -8.85
CA GLU A 36 2.88 17.29 -8.20
C GLU A 36 2.26 16.82 -6.89
N LEU A 37 2.10 15.50 -6.74
CA LEU A 37 1.65 14.87 -5.50
C LEU A 37 2.86 14.63 -4.59
N MET A 38 2.81 15.21 -3.39
CA MET A 38 3.84 15.01 -2.37
C MET A 38 3.33 14.12 -1.25
N TRP A 39 4.17 13.19 -0.80
CA TRP A 39 3.88 12.39 0.39
C TRP A 39 3.92 13.24 1.66
N PHE A 40 3.02 12.93 2.60
CA PHE A 40 3.17 13.40 3.96
C PHE A 40 4.39 12.76 4.63
N HIS A 41 4.86 13.35 5.72
CA HIS A 41 5.97 12.80 6.51
C HIS A 41 5.73 11.34 6.90
N GLU A 42 4.49 11.04 7.31
CA GLU A 42 3.99 9.68 7.49
C GLU A 42 3.10 9.32 6.29
N PRO A 43 3.61 8.55 5.31
CA PRO A 43 2.87 8.29 4.07
C PRO A 43 1.68 7.34 4.26
N LEU A 44 1.67 6.56 5.35
CA LEU A 44 0.61 5.61 5.68
C LEU A 44 0.23 5.75 7.14
N THR A 45 -1.02 6.15 7.41
CA THR A 45 -1.58 6.19 8.76
C THR A 45 -2.73 5.20 8.87
N LEU A 46 -2.61 4.23 9.77
CA LEU A 46 -3.69 3.29 10.06
C LEU A 46 -4.75 3.96 10.93
N ILE A 47 -5.93 4.16 10.34
CA ILE A 47 -7.11 4.71 11.05
C ILE A 47 -7.62 3.71 12.09
N TRP A 48 -7.54 2.41 11.79
CA TRP A 48 -7.89 1.34 12.71
C TRP A 48 -6.63 0.61 13.18
N ARG A 49 -6.43 0.55 14.51
CA ARG A 49 -5.28 -0.10 15.15
C ARG A 49 -5.60 -1.50 15.68
N GLY A 50 -6.70 -2.11 15.22
CA GLY A 50 -7.04 -3.47 15.59
C GLY A 50 -6.25 -4.50 14.77
N HIS A 51 -6.43 -5.77 15.13
CA HIS A 51 -5.77 -6.88 14.46
C HIS A 51 -6.55 -7.29 13.21
N LEU A 52 -5.92 -7.32 12.04
CA LEU A 52 -6.59 -7.91 10.87
C LEU A 52 -6.82 -9.40 11.16
N PRO A 53 -7.97 -9.98 10.79
CA PRO A 53 -8.31 -11.35 11.19
C PRO A 53 -7.29 -12.38 10.70
N ASP A 54 -6.76 -12.21 9.50
CA ASP A 54 -5.90 -13.21 8.83
C ASP A 54 -4.50 -12.68 8.47
N PHE A 55 -4.22 -11.39 8.69
CA PHE A 55 -3.01 -10.74 8.17
C PHE A 55 -2.32 -9.88 9.23
N TYR A 56 -1.02 -9.65 9.03
CA TYR A 56 -0.24 -8.69 9.79
C TYR A 56 0.31 -7.65 8.84
N LEU A 57 0.04 -6.37 9.10
CA LEU A 57 0.63 -5.32 8.28
C LEU A 57 2.08 -5.12 8.69
N HIS A 58 3.00 -5.39 7.76
CA HIS A 58 4.42 -5.18 7.99
C HIS A 58 4.86 -3.83 7.40
N HIS A 59 5.40 -2.95 8.24
CA HIS A 59 5.86 -1.62 7.83
C HIS A 59 7.38 -1.64 7.60
N THR A 60 7.88 -2.45 6.66
CA THR A 60 9.30 -2.38 6.28
C THR A 60 9.49 -1.77 4.91
N ARG A 61 10.32 -0.72 4.91
CA ARG A 61 11.07 -0.24 3.76
C ARG A 61 12.01 -1.39 3.33
N LEU A 62 11.84 -1.89 2.11
CA LEU A 62 12.85 -2.72 1.43
C LEU A 62 14.15 -1.93 1.30
#